data_AF-J1JIN8-F1
#
_entry.id   AF-J1JIN8-F1
#
_cell.length_a   1.000
_cell.length_b   1.000
_cell.length_c   1.000
_cell.angle_alpha   90.00
_cell.angle_beta   90.00
_cell.angle_gamma   90.00
#
_symmetry.space_group_name_H-M   'P 1'
#
loop_
_entity.id
_entity.type
_entity.pdbx_description
1 polymer ?
#
loop_
_entity_poly.entity_id
_entity_poly.type
_entity_poly.pdbx_seq_one_letter_code
_entity_poly.pdbx_strand_id
1 'polypeptide(L)' 'MNIRYEIIRMFCMLIVFVPILATTSKLFGGWSWKLSITIALLSGILFFIVDYLCRYFVIN' A
#
# COMPACT_ATOMS: atom_id res chain seq x y z
N MET A 1 7.07 0.85 -21.07
CA MET A 1 7.03 0.08 -19.80
C MET A 1 5.99 -1.04 -19.96
N ASN A 2 6.28 -2.29 -19.56
CA ASN A 2 5.32 -3.38 -19.73
C ASN A 2 4.26 -3.32 -18.63
N ILE A 3 3.05 -2.87 -18.99
CA ILE A 3 1.93 -2.66 -18.07
C ILE A 3 1.61 -3.90 -17.22
N ARG A 4 1.75 -5.10 -17.78
CA ARG A 4 1.50 -6.35 -17.05
C ARG A 4 2.50 -6.55 -15.91
N TYR A 5 3.77 -6.24 -16.18
CA TYR A 5 4.83 -6.33 -15.18
C TYR A 5 4.62 -5.30 -14.06
N GLU A 6 4.19 -4.09 -14.41
CA GLU A 6 3.90 -3.05 -13.42
C GLU A 6 2.74 -3.42 -12.50
N ILE A 7 1.64 -3.94 -13.06
CA ILE A 7 0.49 -4.41 -12.27
C ILE A 7 0.90 -5.54 -11.33
N ILE A 8 1.66 -6.53 -11.81
CA ILE A 8 2.15 -7.64 -10.98
C ILE A 8 3.03 -7.12 -9.84
N ARG A 9 3.95 -6.20 -10.15
CA ARG A 9 4.84 -5.60 -9.14
C ARG A 9 4.04 -4.84 -8.07
N MET A 10 3.06 -4.05 -8.48
CA MET A 10 2.17 -3.33 -7.57
C MET A 10 1.38 -4.29 -6.69
N PHE A 11 0.81 -5.35 -7.27
CA PHE A 11 0.07 -6.37 -6.53
C PHE A 11 0.93 -7.08 -5.48
N CYS A 12 2.17 -7.46 -5.83
CA CYS A 12 3.12 -8.05 -4.90
C CYS A 12 3.48 -7.10 -3.75
N MET A 13 3.69 -5.81 -4.01
CA MET A 13 3.92 -4.82 -2.96
C MET A 13 2.73 -4.70 -2.02
N LEU A 14 1.51 -4.68 -2.55
CA LEU A 14 0.27 -4.56 -1.76
C LEU A 14 0.08 -5.75 -0.82
N ILE A 15 0.31 -6.97 -1.31
CA ILE A 15 0.21 -8.21 -0.52
C ILE A 15 1.20 -8.23 0.65
N VAL A 16 2.39 -7.64 0.49
CA VAL A 16 3.40 -7.60 1.57
C VAL A 16 3.12 -6.44 2.52
N PHE A 17 2.78 -5.28 1.99
CA PHE A 17 2.66 -4.04 2.76
C PHE A 17 1.43 -4.05 3.68
N VAL A 18 0.28 -4.50 3.18
CA VAL A 18 -0.98 -4.53 3.96
C VAL A 18 -0.89 -5.36 5.25
N PRO A 19 -0.43 -6.63 5.24
CA PRO A 19 -0.32 -7.40 6.47
C PRO A 19 0.72 -6.82 7.42
N ILE A 20 1.85 -6.31 6.94
CA ILE A 20 2.85 -5.66 7.81
C ILE A 20 2.22 -4.47 8.54
N LEU A 21 1.51 -3.60 7.81
CA LEU A 21 0.90 -2.39 8.37
C LEU A 21 -0.30 -2.68 9.26
N ALA A 22 -1.10 -3.69 8.92
CA ALA A 22 -2.21 -4.16 9.76
C ALA A 22 -1.69 -4.77 11.08
N THR A 23 -0.58 -5.52 11.02
CA THR A 23 -0.01 -6.18 12.20
C THR A 23 0.68 -5.16 13.11
N THR A 24 1.44 -4.20 12.54
CA THR A 24 2.06 -3.12 13.32
C THR A 24 1.02 -2.20 13.94
N SER A 25 -0.02 -1.79 13.20
CA SER A 25 -1.11 -0.97 13.76
C SER A 25 -1.88 -1.70 14.86
N LYS A 26 -2.06 -3.03 14.74
CA LYS A 26 -2.68 -3.84 15.80
C LYS A 26 -1.79 -3.94 17.04
N LEU A 27 -0.50 -4.22 16.86
CA LEU A 27 0.46 -4.41 17.96
C LEU A 27 0.76 -3.12 18.71
N PHE A 28 0.98 -2.01 18.00
CA PHE A 28 1.37 -0.74 18.59
C PHE A 28 0.18 0.18 18.93
N GLY A 29 -0.89 0.12 18.15
CA GLY A 29 -2.06 0.97 18.36
C GLY A 29 -3.08 0.39 19.34
N GLY A 30 -3.10 -0.93 19.54
CA GLY A 30 -4.16 -1.61 20.30
C GLY A 30 -5.53 -1.58 19.61
N TRP A 31 -5.59 -1.17 18.34
CA TRP A 31 -6.83 -0.92 17.60
C TRP A 31 -7.56 -2.23 17.27
N SER A 32 -8.87 -2.17 17.01
CA SER A 32 -9.61 -3.35 16.55
C SER A 32 -9.02 -3.87 15.23
N TRP A 33 -9.07 -5.19 15.00
CA TRP A 33 -8.59 -5.81 13.76
C TRP A 33 -9.27 -5.20 12.53
N LYS A 34 -10.57 -4.91 12.61
CA LYS A 34 -11.30 -4.22 11.54
C LYS A 34 -10.68 -2.86 11.20
N LEU A 35 -10.43 -2.04 12.22
CA LEU A 35 -9.88 -0.70 12.03
C LEU A 35 -8.47 -0.77 11.45
N SER A 36 -7.63 -1.66 11.98
CA SER A 36 -6.23 -1.87 11.53
C SER A 36 -6.16 -2.28 10.06
N ILE A 37 -7.04 -3.18 9.62
CA ILE A 37 -7.13 -3.62 8.21
C ILE A 37 -7.60 -2.45 7.33
N THR A 38 -8.63 -1.71 7.74
CA THR A 38 -9.13 -0.55 6.98
C THR A 38 -8.04 0.50 6.77
N ILE A 39 -7.22 0.79 7.79
CA ILE A 39 -6.13 1.76 7.70
C ILE A 39 -4.99 1.24 6.85
N ALA A 40 -4.63 -0.04 6.99
CA ALA A 40 -3.61 -0.65 6.16
C ALA A 40 -3.98 -0.56 4.67
N LEU A 41 -5.25 -0.86 4.33
CA LEU A 41 -5.78 -0.70 2.97
C LEU A 41 -5.74 0.76 2.50
N LEU A 42 -6.21 1.71 3.32
CA LEU A 42 -6.19 3.14 3.01
C LEU A 42 -4.76 3.65 2.76
N SER A 43 -3.81 3.28 3.62
CA SER A 43 -2.39 3.64 3.47
C SER A 43 -1.77 3.02 2.23
N GLY A 44 -2.13 1.78 1.90
CA GLY A 44 -1.68 1.10 0.69
C GLY A 44 -2.15 1.84 -0.56
N ILE A 45 -3.43 2.21 -0.62
CA ILE A 45 -4.00 3.00 -1.73
C ILE A 45 -3.28 4.35 -1.86
N LEU A 46 -3.07 5.06 -0.75
CA LEU A 46 -2.34 6.33 -0.72
C LEU A 46 -0.90 6.17 -1.24
N PHE A 47 -0.21 5.11 -0.82
CA PHE A 47 1.13 4.79 -1.29
C PHE A 47 1.17 4.57 -2.80
N PHE A 48 0.19 3.86 -3.37
CA PHE A 48 0.08 3.68 -4.83
C PHE A 48 -0.19 4.98 -5.56
N ILE A 49 -1.09 5.82 -5.03
CA ILE A 49 -1.40 7.12 -5.63
C ILE A 49 -0.14 7.99 -5.66
N VAL A 50 0.62 8.05 -4.57
CA VAL A 50 1.87 8.81 -4.48
C VAL A 50 2.93 8.23 -5.42
N ASP A 51 3.12 6.91 -5.45
CA ASP A 51 4.08 6.26 -6.36
C ASP A 51 3.74 6.51 -7.84
N TYR A 52 2.46 6.48 -8.19
CA TYR A 52 1.98 6.82 -9.53
C TYR A 52 2.20 8.30 -9.86
N LEU A 53 1.84 9.21 -8.94
CA LEU A 53 2.07 10.66 -9.07
C LEU A 53 3.55 10.97 -9.22
N CYS A 54 4.43 10.38 -8.39
CA CYS A 54 5.88 10.57 -8.48
C CYS A 54 6.41 10.10 -9.83
N ARG A 55 5.98 8.95 -10.35
CA ARG A 55 6.41 8.53 -11.69
C ARG A 55 5.92 9.47 -12.79
N TYR A 56 4.71 10.02 -12.67
CA TYR A 56 4.17 10.93 -13.67
C TYR A 56 4.74 12.36 -13.59
N PHE A 57 5.06 12.86 -12.39
CA PHE A 57 5.54 14.23 -12.17
C PHE A 57 7.06 14.36 -12.08
N VAL A 58 7.81 13.33 -11.67
CA VAL A 58 9.29 13.38 -11.61
C VAL A 58 9.93 13.11 -12.98
N ILE A 59 9.15 12.63 -13.96
CA ILE A 59 9.61 12.32 -15.31
C ILE A 59 9.23 13.42 -16.33
N ASN A 60 8.54 14.49 -15.90
CA ASN A 60 8.19 15.66 -16.72
C ASN A 60 8.91 16.90 -16.21
#